data_AF-A0A8J4UNM0-F1
#
_entry.id   AF-A0A8J4UNM0-F1
#
_cell.length_a   1.000
_cell.length_b   1.000
_cell.length_c   1.000
_cell.angle_alpha   90.00
_cell.angle_beta   90.00
_cell.angle_gamma   90.00
#
_symmetry.space_group_name_H-M   'P 1'
#
loop_
_entity.id
_entity.type
_entity.pdbx_description
1 polymer ?
#
loop_
_entity_poly.entity_id
_entity_poly.type
_entity_poly.pdbx_seq_one_letter_code
_entity_poly.pdbx_strand_id
1 'polypeptide(L)'
;LYPVLEKAGDKTLLISETALGTLVDICEACSYDSLQRLINENSDYLVNGISLNLRQLAHQPHASQVLDTMLRHSDASLLPLVEDVIQDVLSTLDQSYNNQASTFLGVLHSVMAALVQWFGSSCGEKHRQRQTAEWQSRTLSQGQQMVTRQEVERFFLDYVRQKQIAEGNLPDAGDEEAGQYYEIPLLAKLEPNDSATEGETSLPSHAQLAKDVMERCIHLLSDGNLRVRLKVLDVLELCVTVLHPHGNHLLPMAHRVWPALVTRLISDDPLAVLRAFKVLCTLAQKCGDFLRQRFSKDVLPKLTSSLLSQAPASARAGPVYNHTLAFKLQLAVLQGLGSLCEKLDMGE
;
A
#
# COMPACT_ATOMS: atom_id res chain seq x y z
N LEU A 1 13.99 -26.01 -4.80
CA LEU A 1 13.54 -24.60 -4.90
C LEU A 1 12.23 -24.34 -4.13
N TYR A 2 11.12 -25.03 -4.44
CA TYR A 2 9.80 -24.77 -3.83
C TYR A 2 9.77 -24.74 -2.27
N PRO A 3 10.31 -25.72 -1.52
CA PRO A 3 10.25 -25.70 -0.06
C PRO A 3 11.04 -24.54 0.56
N VAL A 4 12.10 -24.09 -0.11
CA VAL A 4 12.93 -22.97 0.36
C VAL A 4 12.21 -21.65 0.10
N LEU A 5 11.55 -21.50 -1.05
CA LEU A 5 10.68 -20.35 -1.35
C LEU A 5 9.50 -20.26 -0.37
N GLU A 6 8.93 -21.40 0.03
CA GLU A 6 7.89 -21.42 1.06
C GLU A 6 8.39 -20.80 2.37
N LYS A 7 9.61 -21.19 2.81
CA LYS A 7 10.20 -20.65 4.04
C LYS A 7 10.65 -19.19 3.91
N ALA A 8 11.04 -18.76 2.71
CA ALA A 8 11.33 -17.35 2.43
C ALA A 8 10.09 -16.45 2.61
N GLY A 9 8.87 -17.01 2.50
CA GLY A 9 7.60 -16.30 2.72
C GLY A 9 7.02 -16.47 4.13
N ASP A 10 7.79 -17.01 5.08
CA ASP A 10 7.35 -17.15 6.47
C ASP A 10 7.24 -15.79 7.18
N LYS A 11 6.36 -15.68 8.18
CA LYS A 11 6.19 -14.46 8.99
C LYS A 11 7.35 -14.26 9.97
N THR A 12 8.08 -15.33 10.27
CA THR A 12 9.20 -15.33 11.20
C THR A 12 10.45 -14.85 10.49
N LEU A 13 10.94 -13.66 10.86
CA LEU A 13 12.11 -13.03 10.23
C LEU A 13 13.32 -13.97 10.16
N LEU A 14 13.61 -14.71 11.23
CA LEU A 14 14.75 -15.62 11.25
C LEU A 14 14.63 -16.72 10.19
N ILE A 15 13.42 -17.28 10.00
CA ILE A 15 13.15 -18.33 9.02
C ILE A 15 13.24 -17.74 7.61
N SER A 16 12.63 -16.58 7.37
CA SER A 16 12.65 -15.93 6.06
C SER A 16 14.06 -15.54 5.63
N GLU A 17 14.85 -14.93 6.53
CA GLU A 17 16.24 -14.52 6.24
C GLU A 17 17.15 -15.73 6.00
N THR A 18 17.03 -16.78 6.80
CA THR A 18 17.83 -18.01 6.60
C THR A 18 17.47 -18.68 5.28
N ALA A 19 16.19 -18.72 4.92
CA ALA A 19 15.73 -19.28 3.65
C ALA A 19 16.20 -18.43 2.46
N LEU A 20 16.18 -17.10 2.57
CA LEU A 20 16.72 -16.20 1.54
C LEU A 20 18.23 -16.38 1.37
N GLY A 21 18.99 -16.50 2.47
CA GLY A 21 20.41 -16.85 2.43
C GLY A 21 20.65 -18.18 1.72
N THR A 22 19.84 -19.19 2.04
CA THR A 22 19.91 -20.51 1.38
C THR A 22 19.61 -20.41 -0.13
N LEU A 23 18.70 -19.52 -0.56
CA LEU A 23 18.42 -19.29 -1.98
C LEU A 23 19.60 -18.66 -2.71
N VAL A 24 20.34 -17.76 -2.03
CA VAL A 24 21.57 -17.19 -2.57
C VAL A 24 22.64 -18.28 -2.69
N ASP A 25 22.81 -19.13 -1.68
CA ASP A 25 23.75 -20.26 -1.75
C ASP A 25 23.41 -21.22 -2.91
N ILE A 26 22.12 -21.49 -3.14
CA ILE A 26 21.65 -22.30 -4.29
C ILE A 26 21.95 -21.58 -5.61
N CYS A 27 21.74 -20.27 -5.67
CA CYS A 27 22.03 -19.44 -6.84
C CYS A 27 23.51 -19.56 -7.23
N GLU A 28 24.41 -19.42 -6.26
CA GLU A 28 25.87 -19.54 -6.46
C GLU A 28 26.26 -20.97 -6.85
N ALA A 29 25.75 -21.98 -6.14
CA ALA A 29 26.07 -23.39 -6.41
C ALA A 29 25.62 -23.86 -7.79
N CYS A 30 24.48 -23.35 -8.28
CA CYS A 30 23.92 -23.68 -9.59
C CYS A 30 24.37 -22.72 -10.72
N SER A 31 25.29 -21.79 -10.45
CA SER A 31 25.81 -20.81 -11.42
C SER A 31 24.75 -19.90 -12.06
N TYR A 32 23.78 -19.44 -11.27
CA TYR A 32 22.84 -18.39 -11.66
C TYR A 32 23.39 -17.01 -11.28
N ASP A 33 23.25 -16.02 -12.17
CA ASP A 33 23.77 -14.66 -11.93
C ASP A 33 22.96 -13.87 -10.89
N SER A 34 21.69 -14.23 -10.66
CA SER A 34 20.84 -13.59 -9.68
C SER A 34 19.67 -14.47 -9.26
N LEU A 35 19.14 -14.21 -8.07
CA LEU A 35 17.92 -14.85 -7.56
C LEU A 35 16.74 -14.67 -8.54
N GLN A 36 16.65 -13.51 -9.20
CA GLN A 36 15.64 -13.24 -10.22
C GLN A 36 15.75 -14.21 -11.40
N ARG A 37 16.96 -14.49 -11.92
CA ARG A 37 17.11 -15.47 -13.00
C ARG A 37 16.85 -16.90 -12.54
N LEU A 38 17.29 -17.27 -11.33
CA LEU A 38 16.97 -18.58 -10.75
C LEU A 38 15.45 -18.82 -10.72
N ILE A 39 14.67 -17.81 -10.32
CA ILE A 39 13.21 -17.92 -10.25
C ILE A 39 12.60 -17.92 -11.66
N ASN A 40 13.05 -17.03 -12.55
CA ASN A 40 12.48 -16.89 -13.90
C ASN A 40 12.77 -18.11 -14.78
N GLU A 41 13.94 -18.75 -14.69
CA GLU A 41 14.25 -19.97 -15.46
C GLU A 41 13.51 -21.20 -14.94
N ASN A 42 13.09 -21.18 -13.66
CA ASN A 42 12.35 -22.27 -13.03
C ASN A 42 10.85 -21.96 -12.87
N SER A 43 10.36 -20.87 -13.46
CA SER A 43 9.02 -20.35 -13.22
C SER A 43 7.93 -21.34 -13.60
N ASP A 44 8.07 -22.04 -14.71
CA ASP A 44 7.04 -22.97 -15.22
C ASP A 44 6.76 -24.10 -14.21
N TYR A 45 7.82 -24.64 -13.59
CA TYR A 45 7.71 -25.67 -12.57
C TYR A 45 7.10 -25.12 -11.27
N LEU A 46 7.49 -23.91 -10.88
CA LEU A 46 6.98 -23.24 -9.68
C LEU A 46 5.49 -22.90 -9.84
N VAL A 47 5.10 -22.34 -10.98
CA VAL A 47 3.71 -21.99 -11.32
C VAL A 47 2.84 -23.24 -11.34
N ASN A 48 3.31 -24.35 -11.93
CA ASN A 48 2.57 -25.62 -11.88
C ASN A 48 2.39 -26.14 -10.45
N GLY A 49 3.42 -26.05 -9.61
CA GLY A 49 3.30 -26.40 -8.19
C GLY A 49 2.33 -25.49 -7.42
N ILE A 50 2.35 -24.19 -7.74
CA ILE A 50 1.44 -23.19 -7.17
C ILE A 50 0.00 -23.48 -7.62
N SER A 51 -0.27 -23.69 -8.92
CA SER A 51 -1.62 -23.92 -9.45
C SER A 51 -2.30 -25.16 -8.85
N LEU A 52 -1.54 -26.25 -8.65
CA LEU A 52 -2.03 -27.46 -7.99
C LEU A 52 -2.39 -27.20 -6.51
N ASN A 53 -1.57 -26.43 -5.80
CA ASN A 53 -1.73 -26.19 -4.37
C ASN A 53 -2.71 -25.04 -4.06
N LEU A 54 -2.92 -24.08 -4.97
CA LEU A 54 -3.89 -23.00 -4.81
C LEU A 54 -5.34 -23.48 -4.90
N ARG A 55 -5.62 -24.60 -5.57
CA ARG A 55 -6.93 -25.26 -5.49
C ARG A 55 -7.27 -25.72 -4.07
N GLN A 56 -6.26 -25.84 -3.20
CA GLN A 56 -6.39 -26.20 -1.79
C GLN A 56 -6.12 -25.01 -0.85
N LEU A 57 -6.15 -23.76 -1.33
CA LEU A 57 -5.82 -22.53 -0.57
C LEU A 57 -6.53 -22.42 0.79
N ALA A 58 -7.75 -22.96 0.89
CA ALA A 58 -8.52 -23.04 2.12
C ALA A 58 -7.80 -23.78 3.26
N HIS A 59 -6.91 -24.72 2.93
CA HIS A 59 -6.30 -25.66 3.87
C HIS A 59 -4.78 -25.46 4.03
N GLN A 60 -4.09 -24.83 3.07
CA GLN A 60 -2.63 -24.68 3.11
C GLN A 60 -2.20 -23.26 2.61
N PRO A 61 -1.76 -22.35 3.51
CA PRO A 61 -1.31 -21.00 3.12
C PRO A 61 0.04 -21.00 2.39
N HIS A 62 0.73 -22.14 2.32
CA HIS A 62 2.07 -22.28 1.74
C HIS A 62 2.16 -21.87 0.27
N ALA A 63 1.14 -22.20 -0.53
CA ALA A 63 1.13 -21.82 -1.95
C ALA A 63 1.12 -20.29 -2.14
N SER A 64 0.39 -19.57 -1.28
CA SER A 64 0.36 -18.09 -1.31
C SER A 64 1.70 -17.46 -0.93
N GLN A 65 2.46 -18.09 -0.03
CA GLN A 65 3.78 -17.64 0.39
C GLN A 65 4.83 -17.83 -0.72
N VAL A 66 4.77 -18.98 -1.40
CA VAL A 66 5.64 -19.24 -2.55
C VAL A 66 5.31 -18.27 -3.69
N LEU A 67 4.03 -18.04 -3.98
CA LEU A 67 3.63 -17.07 -4.99
C LEU A 67 4.11 -15.64 -4.64
N ASP A 68 3.93 -15.22 -3.40
CA ASP A 68 4.35 -13.90 -2.92
C ASP A 68 5.88 -13.71 -3.01
N THR A 69 6.67 -14.70 -2.59
CA THR A 69 8.13 -14.64 -2.74
C THR A 69 8.58 -14.64 -4.19
N MET A 70 7.93 -15.44 -5.03
CA MET A 70 8.18 -15.49 -6.46
C MET A 70 7.93 -14.10 -7.09
N LEU A 71 6.78 -13.49 -6.82
CA LEU A 71 6.42 -12.17 -7.33
C LEU A 71 7.38 -11.05 -6.86
N ARG A 72 7.84 -11.11 -5.61
CA ARG A 72 8.75 -10.10 -5.02
C ARG A 72 10.16 -10.14 -5.62
N HIS A 73 10.63 -11.32 -6.02
CA HIS A 73 12.00 -11.53 -6.51
C HIS A 73 12.09 -11.77 -8.04
N SER A 74 10.97 -11.69 -8.77
CA SER A 74 10.88 -11.78 -10.24
C SER A 74 10.57 -10.42 -10.90
N ASP A 75 10.43 -10.45 -12.22
CA ASP A 75 10.08 -9.32 -13.07
C ASP A 75 8.79 -9.56 -13.90
N ALA A 76 8.49 -8.62 -14.79
CA ALA A 76 7.31 -8.63 -15.64
C ALA A 76 7.19 -9.87 -16.56
N SER A 77 8.26 -10.63 -16.81
CA SER A 77 8.18 -11.83 -17.66
C SER A 77 7.38 -12.95 -17.00
N LEU A 78 7.17 -12.88 -15.69
CA LEU A 78 6.39 -13.85 -14.93
C LEU A 78 4.88 -13.68 -15.12
N LEU A 79 4.42 -12.48 -15.47
CA LEU A 79 2.98 -12.15 -15.53
C LEU A 79 2.19 -13.12 -16.43
N PRO A 80 2.61 -13.43 -17.68
CA PRO A 80 1.85 -14.33 -18.55
C PRO A 80 1.70 -15.75 -18.00
N LEU A 81 2.64 -16.20 -17.17
CA LEU A 81 2.62 -17.54 -16.58
C LEU A 81 1.67 -17.61 -15.37
N VAL A 82 1.53 -16.50 -14.64
CA VAL A 82 0.77 -16.43 -13.40
C VAL A 82 -0.64 -15.87 -13.62
N GLU A 83 -0.93 -15.33 -14.80
CA GLU A 83 -2.24 -14.73 -15.12
C GLU A 83 -3.40 -15.69 -14.90
N ASP A 84 -3.33 -16.92 -15.45
CA ASP A 84 -4.36 -17.95 -15.26
C ASP A 84 -4.57 -18.28 -13.77
N VAL A 85 -3.46 -18.34 -13.04
CA VAL A 85 -3.46 -18.64 -11.60
C VAL A 85 -4.15 -17.52 -10.81
N ILE A 86 -3.96 -16.27 -11.19
CA ILE A 86 -4.60 -15.13 -10.54
C ILE A 86 -6.09 -15.06 -10.91
N GLN A 87 -6.46 -15.41 -12.14
CA GLN A 87 -7.86 -15.50 -12.55
C GLN A 87 -8.60 -16.62 -11.80
N ASP A 88 -7.94 -17.76 -11.56
CA ASP A 88 -8.46 -18.82 -10.68
C ASP A 88 -8.67 -18.33 -9.24
N VAL A 89 -7.74 -17.52 -8.71
CA VAL A 89 -7.88 -16.89 -7.39
C VAL A 89 -9.06 -15.92 -7.34
N LEU A 90 -9.23 -15.09 -8.38
CA LEU A 90 -10.35 -14.15 -8.48
C LEU A 90 -11.70 -14.86 -8.59
N SER A 91 -11.80 -15.88 -9.43
CA SER A 91 -13.03 -16.67 -9.58
C SER A 91 -13.37 -17.45 -8.31
N THR A 92 -12.37 -17.91 -7.56
CA THR A 92 -12.58 -18.58 -6.27
C THR A 92 -13.01 -17.60 -5.19
N LEU A 93 -12.44 -16.38 -5.18
CA LEU A 93 -12.88 -15.30 -4.28
C LEU A 93 -14.35 -14.95 -4.52
N ASP A 94 -14.78 -14.89 -5.79
CA ASP A 94 -16.17 -14.66 -6.17
C ASP A 94 -17.12 -15.77 -5.65
N GLN A 95 -16.62 -16.98 -5.42
CA GLN A 95 -17.40 -18.10 -4.90
C GLN A 95 -17.36 -18.21 -3.35
N SER A 96 -16.39 -17.58 -2.69
CA SER A 96 -16.05 -17.84 -1.28
C SER A 96 -15.88 -16.58 -0.41
N TYR A 97 -16.78 -15.61 -0.59
CA TYR A 97 -16.74 -14.28 0.04
C TYR A 97 -16.55 -14.27 1.58
N ASN A 98 -16.97 -15.28 2.35
CA ASN A 98 -17.10 -15.14 3.81
C ASN A 98 -15.92 -15.66 4.66
N ASN A 99 -15.33 -16.83 4.36
CA ASN A 99 -14.36 -17.45 5.30
C ASN A 99 -12.89 -17.35 4.86
N GLN A 100 -12.63 -17.08 3.59
CA GLN A 100 -11.28 -17.15 3.01
C GLN A 100 -10.81 -15.83 2.37
N ALA A 101 -11.65 -14.80 2.36
CA ALA A 101 -11.36 -13.50 1.75
C ALA A 101 -10.02 -12.91 2.24
N SER A 102 -9.67 -13.09 3.52
CA SER A 102 -8.39 -12.58 4.06
C SER A 102 -7.16 -13.21 3.40
N THR A 103 -7.20 -14.50 3.08
CA THR A 103 -6.07 -15.20 2.45
C THR A 103 -5.92 -14.80 0.99
N PHE A 104 -7.04 -14.77 0.26
CA PHE A 104 -7.06 -14.32 -1.14
C PHE A 104 -6.62 -12.85 -1.28
N LEU A 105 -7.06 -11.97 -0.37
CA LEU A 105 -6.62 -10.57 -0.34
C LEU A 105 -5.11 -10.43 -0.08
N GLY A 106 -4.50 -11.37 0.66
CA GLY A 106 -3.06 -11.46 0.78
C GLY A 106 -2.38 -11.65 -0.57
N VAL A 107 -2.85 -12.64 -1.34
CA VAL A 107 -2.36 -12.91 -2.70
C VAL A 107 -2.59 -11.72 -3.63
N LEU A 108 -3.80 -11.17 -3.66
CA LEU A 108 -4.12 -10.03 -4.52
C LEU A 108 -3.26 -8.81 -4.20
N HIS A 109 -2.97 -8.56 -2.92
CA HIS A 109 -2.05 -7.51 -2.52
C HIS A 109 -0.63 -7.76 -3.03
N SER A 110 -0.10 -8.98 -2.91
CA SER A 110 1.22 -9.33 -3.42
C SER A 110 1.32 -9.18 -4.94
N VAL A 111 0.29 -9.60 -5.66
CA VAL A 111 0.19 -9.41 -7.12
C VAL A 111 0.19 -7.92 -7.47
N MET A 112 -0.67 -7.10 -6.85
CA MET A 112 -0.73 -5.67 -7.14
C MET A 112 0.58 -4.95 -6.77
N ALA A 113 1.23 -5.34 -5.67
CA ALA A 113 2.51 -4.78 -5.28
C ALA A 113 3.61 -5.10 -6.31
N ALA A 114 3.63 -6.33 -6.81
CA ALA A 114 4.54 -6.74 -7.89
C ALA A 114 4.27 -5.99 -9.19
N LEU A 115 3.00 -5.79 -9.58
CA LEU A 115 2.67 -4.98 -10.76
C LEU A 115 3.15 -3.52 -10.63
N VAL A 116 2.99 -2.90 -9.45
CA VAL A 116 3.52 -1.55 -9.20
C VAL A 116 5.04 -1.54 -9.29
N GLN A 117 5.73 -2.58 -8.77
CA GLN A 117 7.18 -2.70 -8.86
C GLN A 117 7.66 -2.86 -10.32
N TRP A 118 6.98 -3.72 -11.09
CA TRP A 118 7.36 -4.06 -12.46
C TRP A 118 7.06 -2.94 -13.46
N PHE A 119 5.89 -2.30 -13.36
CA PHE A 119 5.40 -1.33 -14.35
C PHE A 119 5.37 0.12 -13.84
N GLY A 120 5.42 0.34 -12.53
CA GLY A 120 5.35 1.68 -11.92
C GLY A 120 6.61 2.55 -12.09
N SER A 121 7.69 2.00 -12.64
CA SER A 121 8.95 2.74 -12.83
C SER A 121 8.91 3.77 -13.97
N SER A 122 7.88 3.78 -14.82
CA SER A 122 7.82 4.70 -15.97
C SER A 122 7.17 6.08 -15.70
N CYS A 123 6.61 6.35 -14.51
CA CYS A 123 5.75 7.54 -14.29
C CYS A 123 6.04 8.29 -12.98
N GLY A 124 7.30 8.43 -12.57
CA GLY A 124 7.56 9.03 -11.26
C GLY A 124 8.98 9.46 -10.92
N GLU A 125 9.88 9.72 -11.87
CA GLU A 125 11.25 10.11 -11.49
C GLU A 125 11.33 11.41 -10.66
N LYS A 126 10.33 12.32 -10.71
CA LYS A 126 10.40 13.57 -9.95
C LYS A 126 9.74 13.55 -8.56
N HIS A 127 8.86 12.59 -8.27
CA HIS A 127 8.21 12.47 -6.94
C HIS A 127 8.73 11.28 -6.12
N ARG A 128 9.34 10.29 -6.80
CA ARG A 128 10.09 9.18 -6.20
C ARG A 128 11.41 9.69 -5.60
N GLN A 129 11.97 10.81 -6.08
CA GLN A 129 13.22 11.35 -5.51
C GLN A 129 13.09 12.15 -4.21
N ARG A 130 11.88 12.31 -3.64
CA ARG A 130 11.72 12.87 -2.27
C ARG A 130 11.24 11.84 -1.26
N GLN A 131 10.22 11.06 -1.58
CA GLN A 131 9.75 10.00 -0.68
C GLN A 131 10.55 8.71 -0.81
N THR A 132 11.13 8.44 -1.98
CA THR A 132 11.99 7.27 -2.21
C THR A 132 13.45 7.66 -2.08
N ALA A 133 13.85 8.93 -2.06
CA ALA A 133 15.16 9.29 -1.52
C ALA A 133 15.20 9.14 0.01
N GLU A 134 14.11 9.33 0.76
CA GLU A 134 14.10 9.01 2.20
C GLU A 134 14.08 7.50 2.49
N TRP A 135 13.51 6.69 1.60
CA TRP A 135 13.48 5.23 1.74
C TRP A 135 14.68 4.52 1.06
N GLN A 136 15.19 5.02 -0.07
CA GLN A 136 16.36 4.51 -0.81
C GLN A 136 17.68 5.11 -0.33
N SER A 137 17.74 6.34 0.22
CA SER A 137 18.96 6.76 0.96
C SER A 137 19.11 5.97 2.25
N ARG A 138 18.04 5.30 2.74
CA ARG A 138 18.13 4.31 3.82
C ARG A 138 18.52 2.91 3.35
N THR A 139 18.19 2.51 2.13
CA THR A 139 18.46 1.13 1.64
C THR A 139 19.68 0.99 0.73
N LEU A 140 20.08 2.02 -0.04
CA LEU A 140 21.28 1.98 -0.90
C LEU A 140 22.54 2.56 -0.22
N SER A 141 22.41 3.16 0.97
CA SER A 141 23.54 3.34 1.91
C SER A 141 23.74 2.12 2.83
N GLN A 142 22.88 1.10 2.71
CA GLN A 142 22.92 -0.17 3.46
C GLN A 142 23.49 -1.33 2.65
N GLY A 143 24.33 -1.05 1.65
CA GLY A 143 25.43 -1.98 1.35
C GLY A 143 26.43 -1.90 2.49
N GLN A 144 26.30 -2.81 3.48
CA GLN A 144 27.13 -2.87 4.69
C GLN A 144 27.12 -1.62 5.58
N GLN A 145 25.94 -1.13 6.00
CA GLN A 145 25.88 -0.35 7.24
C GLN A 145 25.78 -1.33 8.41
N MET A 146 26.90 -1.57 9.10
CA MET A 146 26.87 -2.13 10.45
C MET A 146 25.96 -1.24 11.28
N VAL A 147 24.76 -1.72 11.60
CA VAL A 147 23.90 -1.08 12.61
C VAL A 147 24.75 -0.99 13.88
N THR A 148 25.15 0.21 14.25
CA THR A 148 26.05 0.37 15.37
C THR A 148 25.30 0.02 16.66
N ARG A 149 25.99 -0.58 17.63
CA ARG A 149 25.42 -0.94 18.94
C ARG A 149 24.65 0.24 19.57
N GLN A 150 25.11 1.46 19.34
CA GLN A 150 24.51 2.70 19.83
C GLN A 150 23.18 3.06 19.16
N GLU A 151 22.97 2.72 17.88
CA GLU A 151 21.69 2.95 17.18
C GLU A 151 20.64 1.96 17.65
N VAL A 152 21.04 0.69 17.84
CA VAL A 152 20.18 -0.35 18.42
C VAL A 152 19.78 0.03 19.85
N GLU A 153 20.74 0.47 20.66
CA GLU A 153 20.50 0.94 22.03
C GLU A 153 19.55 2.14 22.07
N ARG A 154 19.76 3.16 21.23
CA ARG A 154 18.86 4.32 21.12
C ARG A 154 17.45 3.91 20.71
N PHE A 155 17.31 2.99 19.77
CA PHE A 155 16.00 2.48 19.35
C PHE A 155 15.27 1.78 20.50
N PHE A 156 15.95 0.90 21.25
CA PHE A 156 15.33 0.23 22.40
C PHE A 156 15.01 1.19 23.55
N LEU A 157 15.87 2.18 23.83
CA LEU A 157 15.61 3.20 24.84
C LEU A 157 14.41 4.08 24.46
N ASP A 158 14.29 4.47 23.19
CA ASP A 158 13.13 5.22 22.70
C ASP A 158 11.86 4.37 22.73
N TYR A 159 11.94 3.10 22.34
CA TYR A 159 10.81 2.17 22.44
C TYR A 159 10.31 2.01 23.88
N VAL A 160 11.23 1.83 24.84
CA VAL A 160 10.89 1.74 26.27
C VAL A 160 10.25 3.03 26.76
N ARG A 161 10.80 4.20 26.38
CA ARG A 161 10.23 5.51 26.71
C ARG A 161 8.81 5.66 26.17
N GLN A 162 8.61 5.38 24.89
CA GLN A 162 7.28 5.47 24.25
C GLN A 162 6.28 4.50 24.85
N LYS A 163 6.72 3.30 25.25
CA LYS A 163 5.89 2.32 25.96
C LYS A 163 5.46 2.84 27.34
N GLN A 164 6.38 3.43 28.11
CA GLN A 164 6.08 4.00 29.43
C GLN A 164 5.06 5.15 29.34
N ILE A 165 5.21 6.03 28.34
CA ILE A 165 4.26 7.13 28.09
C ILE A 165 2.88 6.57 27.70
N ALA A 166 2.84 5.56 26.84
CA ALA A 166 1.58 4.92 26.43
C ALA A 166 0.87 4.18 27.58
N GLU A 167 1.63 3.65 28.56
CA GLU A 167 1.10 2.99 29.77
C GLU A 167 0.70 4.00 30.87
N GLY A 168 0.86 5.30 30.64
CA GLY A 168 0.44 6.37 31.58
C GLY A 168 1.45 6.68 32.68
N ASN A 169 2.66 6.11 32.62
CA ASN A 169 3.76 6.43 33.52
C ASN A 169 4.50 7.67 33.00
N LEU A 170 4.05 8.84 33.42
CA LEU A 170 4.71 10.12 33.11
C LEU A 170 5.85 10.35 34.11
N PRO A 171 7.12 10.45 33.68
CA PRO A 171 8.15 11.05 34.51
C PRO A 171 7.86 12.56 34.69
N ASP A 172 7.93 13.01 35.94
CA ASP A 172 7.85 14.42 36.32
C ASP A 172 9.14 15.14 35.89
N ALA A 173 9.05 15.99 34.87
CA ALA A 173 9.87 17.20 34.71
C ALA A 173 9.56 17.94 33.40
N GLY A 174 9.21 19.22 33.55
CA GLY A 174 9.80 20.31 32.78
C GLY A 174 9.14 20.69 31.45
N ASP A 175 8.45 21.83 31.46
CA ASP A 175 8.19 22.65 30.28
C ASP A 175 9.45 22.85 29.44
N GLU A 176 9.36 22.58 28.13
CA GLU A 176 10.07 23.37 27.11
C GLU A 176 9.12 23.64 25.94
N GLU A 177 8.92 24.94 25.69
CA GLU A 177 8.11 25.53 24.65
C GLU A 177 8.73 25.46 23.25
N ALA A 178 7.84 25.72 22.28
CA ALA A 178 8.07 26.47 21.05
C ALA A 178 8.58 25.71 19.82
N GLY A 179 7.67 25.62 18.85
CA GLY A 179 7.90 25.10 17.51
C GLY A 179 8.92 25.89 16.70
N GLN A 180 9.49 25.19 15.72
CA GLN A 180 10.23 25.80 14.63
C GLN A 180 9.57 25.36 13.31
N TYR A 181 8.83 26.30 12.74
CA TYR A 181 8.30 26.23 11.38
C TYR A 181 9.47 26.22 10.40
N TYR A 182 9.43 25.32 9.41
CA TYR A 182 10.24 25.44 8.20
C TYR A 182 9.33 25.89 7.05
N GLU A 183 9.65 27.06 6.49
CA GLU A 183 9.02 27.66 5.32
C GLU A 183 9.23 26.80 4.07
N ILE A 184 8.18 26.72 3.24
CA ILE A 184 8.18 26.11 1.91
C ILE A 184 8.25 27.26 0.89
N PRO A 185 9.23 27.31 -0.03
CA PRO A 185 9.15 28.19 -1.18
C PRO A 185 8.25 27.64 -2.29
N LEU A 186 7.37 28.51 -2.80
CA LEU A 186 6.32 28.31 -3.78
C LEU A 186 6.83 28.19 -5.23
N LEU A 187 6.12 27.33 -5.99
CA LEU A 187 5.92 27.20 -7.44
C LEU A 187 6.71 28.04 -8.47
N ALA A 188 7.14 27.36 -9.55
CA ALA A 188 7.16 27.92 -10.91
C ALA A 188 6.32 27.04 -11.85
N LYS A 189 5.40 27.70 -12.57
CA LYS A 189 4.37 27.18 -13.48
C LYS A 189 4.93 26.37 -14.66
N LEU A 190 4.15 25.40 -15.16
CA LEU A 190 4.15 24.98 -16.57
C LEU A 190 2.71 24.64 -16.98
N GLU A 191 2.25 25.31 -18.04
CA GLU A 191 0.96 25.16 -18.73
C GLU A 191 0.92 23.89 -19.61
N PRO A 192 -0.28 23.43 -20.02
CA PRO A 192 -0.47 22.15 -20.68
C PRO A 192 -0.21 22.24 -22.19
N ASN A 193 0.37 21.19 -22.76
CA ASN A 193 0.26 20.92 -24.19
C ASN A 193 -0.76 19.81 -24.39
N ASP A 194 -1.85 20.21 -25.03
CA ASP A 194 -2.88 19.35 -25.60
C ASP A 194 -2.40 18.84 -26.97
N SER A 195 -2.44 17.52 -27.18
CA SER A 195 -2.53 16.95 -28.53
C SER A 195 -2.96 15.48 -28.46
N ALA A 196 -4.27 15.32 -28.59
CA ALA A 196 -4.90 14.59 -29.70
C ALA A 196 -4.53 13.12 -29.97
N THR A 197 -5.62 12.34 -29.99
CA THR A 197 -5.98 11.27 -30.94
C THR A 197 -5.56 9.81 -30.67
N GLU A 198 -6.58 8.97 -30.89
CA GLU A 198 -6.55 7.61 -31.42
C GLU A 198 -6.54 6.41 -30.48
N GLY A 199 -7.58 5.59 -30.71
CA GLY A 199 -7.51 4.15 -30.60
C GLY A 199 -8.04 3.61 -29.28
N GLU A 200 -9.16 2.89 -29.35
CA GLU A 200 -9.40 1.74 -28.47
C GLU A 200 -8.20 0.80 -28.54
N THR A 201 -7.17 1.08 -27.76
CA THR A 201 -6.10 0.13 -27.50
C THR A 201 -6.58 -0.70 -26.31
N SER A 202 -6.78 -1.99 -26.56
CA SER A 202 -7.07 -2.99 -25.54
C SER A 202 -6.12 -2.80 -24.36
N LEU A 203 -6.67 -2.80 -23.13
CA LEU A 203 -5.85 -2.67 -21.92
C LEU A 203 -4.72 -3.71 -21.92
N PRO A 204 -3.48 -3.31 -21.59
CA PRO A 204 -2.42 -4.27 -21.29
C PRO A 204 -2.88 -5.25 -20.20
N SER A 205 -2.40 -6.50 -20.25
CA SER A 205 -2.84 -7.55 -19.31
C SER A 205 -2.70 -7.14 -17.84
N HIS A 206 -1.60 -6.48 -17.46
CA HIS A 206 -1.40 -5.96 -16.10
C HIS A 206 -2.45 -4.91 -15.68
N ALA A 207 -2.88 -4.05 -16.61
CA ALA A 207 -3.89 -3.03 -16.36
C ALA A 207 -5.30 -3.64 -16.31
N GLN A 208 -5.60 -4.62 -17.17
CA GLN A 208 -6.85 -5.36 -17.13
C GLN A 208 -6.99 -6.13 -15.81
N LEU A 209 -5.93 -6.80 -15.38
CA LEU A 209 -5.90 -7.50 -14.10
C LEU A 209 -6.13 -6.54 -12.92
N ALA A 210 -5.48 -5.37 -12.92
CA ALA A 210 -5.70 -4.38 -11.86
C ALA A 210 -7.15 -3.86 -11.83
N LYS A 211 -7.80 -3.72 -13.00
CA LYS A 211 -9.21 -3.37 -13.10
C LYS A 211 -10.10 -4.47 -12.52
N ASP A 212 -9.86 -5.72 -12.86
CA ASP A 212 -10.65 -6.87 -12.35
C ASP A 212 -10.55 -6.97 -10.82
N VAL A 213 -9.34 -6.81 -10.27
CA VAL A 213 -9.09 -6.77 -8.82
C VAL A 213 -9.82 -5.60 -8.16
N MET A 214 -9.75 -4.40 -8.76
CA MET A 214 -10.42 -3.21 -8.24
C MET A 214 -11.94 -3.39 -8.18
N GLU A 215 -12.56 -4.04 -9.16
CA GLU A 215 -13.99 -4.34 -9.17
C GLU A 215 -14.41 -5.24 -7.99
N ARG A 216 -13.64 -6.30 -7.69
CA ARG A 216 -13.92 -7.19 -6.54
C ARG A 216 -13.71 -6.47 -5.21
N CYS A 217 -12.69 -5.62 -5.14
CA CYS A 217 -12.42 -4.82 -3.94
C CYS A 217 -13.59 -3.89 -3.57
N ILE A 218 -14.33 -3.34 -4.55
CA ILE A 218 -15.50 -2.49 -4.28
C ILE A 218 -16.54 -3.23 -3.42
N HIS A 219 -16.80 -4.49 -3.71
CA HIS A 219 -17.77 -5.30 -2.97
C HIS A 219 -17.27 -5.62 -1.56
N LEU A 220 -15.98 -5.94 -1.43
CA LEU A 220 -15.34 -6.29 -0.15
C LEU A 220 -15.13 -5.10 0.78
N LEU A 221 -15.22 -3.86 0.29
CA LEU A 221 -15.17 -2.67 1.14
C LEU A 221 -16.30 -2.66 2.18
N SER A 222 -17.43 -3.33 1.92
CA SER A 222 -18.57 -3.41 2.83
C SER A 222 -18.57 -4.64 3.74
N ASP A 223 -17.47 -5.40 3.75
CA ASP A 223 -17.34 -6.60 4.59
C ASP A 223 -17.42 -6.27 6.09
N GLY A 224 -18.02 -7.17 6.89
CA GLY A 224 -18.17 -6.99 8.33
C GLY A 224 -16.84 -6.99 9.10
N ASN A 225 -15.80 -7.63 8.56
CA ASN A 225 -14.51 -7.79 9.21
C ASN A 225 -13.58 -6.60 8.93
N LEU A 226 -13.19 -5.87 9.99
CA LEU A 226 -12.27 -4.73 9.90
C LEU A 226 -10.94 -5.08 9.21
N ARG A 227 -10.37 -6.27 9.45
CA ARG A 227 -9.09 -6.67 8.84
C ARG A 227 -9.22 -6.82 7.33
N VAL A 228 -10.35 -7.34 6.87
CA VAL A 228 -10.68 -7.47 5.43
C VAL A 228 -10.82 -6.06 4.84
N ARG A 229 -11.62 -5.19 5.45
CA ARG A 229 -11.78 -3.79 4.98
C ARG A 229 -10.44 -3.04 4.87
N LEU A 230 -9.57 -3.14 5.88
CA LEU A 230 -8.24 -2.52 5.85
C LEU A 230 -7.37 -3.07 4.71
N LYS A 231 -7.36 -4.39 4.52
CA LYS A 231 -6.57 -5.01 3.46
C LYS A 231 -7.09 -4.68 2.06
N VAL A 232 -8.41 -4.59 1.90
CA VAL A 232 -9.04 -4.13 0.65
C VAL A 232 -8.63 -2.70 0.32
N LEU A 233 -8.58 -1.81 1.31
CA LEU A 233 -8.09 -0.44 1.12
C LEU A 233 -6.61 -0.41 0.71
N ASP A 234 -5.77 -1.32 1.23
CA ASP A 234 -4.38 -1.47 0.77
C ASP A 234 -4.31 -1.89 -0.71
N VAL A 235 -5.10 -2.89 -1.10
CA VAL A 235 -5.15 -3.38 -2.49
C VAL A 235 -5.66 -2.29 -3.43
N LEU A 236 -6.70 -1.56 -3.05
CA LEU A 236 -7.25 -0.46 -3.85
C LEU A 236 -6.23 0.64 -4.15
N GLU A 237 -5.40 1.01 -3.18
CA GLU A 237 -4.34 2.00 -3.40
C GLU A 237 -3.35 1.54 -4.48
N LEU A 238 -2.98 0.26 -4.46
CA LEU A 238 -2.10 -0.32 -5.47
C LEU A 238 -2.78 -0.39 -6.84
N CYS A 239 -4.06 -0.79 -6.91
CA CYS A 239 -4.84 -0.81 -8.16
C CYS A 239 -4.90 0.58 -8.80
N VAL A 240 -5.14 1.63 -8.01
CA VAL A 240 -5.16 3.03 -8.49
C VAL A 240 -3.79 3.42 -9.06
N THR A 241 -2.71 2.97 -8.43
CA THR A 241 -1.35 3.24 -8.91
C THR A 241 -1.05 2.54 -10.23
N VAL A 242 -1.46 1.28 -10.40
CA VAL A 242 -1.29 0.53 -11.66
C VAL A 242 -2.15 1.11 -12.78
N LEU A 243 -3.38 1.54 -12.49
CA LEU A 243 -4.32 2.06 -13.48
C LEU A 243 -4.10 3.53 -13.86
N HIS A 244 -3.24 4.26 -13.14
CA HIS A 244 -2.99 5.68 -13.38
C HIS A 244 -2.62 6.04 -14.82
N PRO A 245 -1.74 5.29 -15.53
CA PRO A 245 -1.45 5.56 -16.94
C PRO A 245 -2.67 5.41 -17.87
N HIS A 246 -3.71 4.72 -17.42
CA HIS A 246 -4.92 4.39 -18.19
C HIS A 246 -6.13 5.16 -17.64
N GLY A 247 -6.06 6.49 -17.67
CA GLY A 247 -7.08 7.41 -17.12
C GLY A 247 -8.52 7.09 -17.56
N ASN A 248 -8.73 6.71 -18.83
CA ASN A 248 -10.05 6.34 -19.37
C ASN A 248 -10.72 5.18 -18.62
N HIS A 249 -9.94 4.33 -17.95
CA HIS A 249 -10.42 3.18 -17.18
C HIS A 249 -10.40 3.48 -15.68
N LEU A 250 -9.41 4.24 -15.20
CA LEU A 250 -9.34 4.67 -13.81
C LEU A 250 -10.51 5.57 -13.39
N LEU A 251 -10.91 6.55 -14.22
CA LEU A 251 -11.97 7.51 -13.84
C LEU A 251 -13.35 6.83 -13.63
N PRO A 252 -13.83 5.93 -14.52
CA PRO A 252 -15.02 5.14 -14.23
C PRO A 252 -14.90 4.28 -12.97
N MET A 253 -13.73 3.69 -12.71
CA MET A 253 -13.51 2.90 -11.49
C MET A 253 -13.52 3.78 -10.23
N ALA A 254 -12.91 4.96 -10.27
CA ALA A 254 -12.97 5.94 -9.19
C ALA A 254 -14.41 6.34 -8.90
N HIS A 255 -15.25 6.47 -9.93
CA HIS A 255 -16.68 6.68 -9.73
C HIS A 255 -17.39 5.52 -9.04
N ARG A 256 -17.12 4.28 -9.45
CA ARG A 256 -17.73 3.09 -8.83
C ARG A 256 -17.29 2.88 -7.38
N VAL A 257 -16.02 3.13 -7.06
CA VAL A 257 -15.46 3.02 -5.70
C VAL A 257 -16.02 4.10 -4.76
N TRP A 258 -16.35 5.29 -5.29
CA TRP A 258 -16.67 6.47 -4.49
C TRP A 258 -17.72 6.25 -3.38
N PRO A 259 -18.92 5.67 -3.64
CA PRO A 259 -19.94 5.53 -2.60
C PRO A 259 -19.49 4.64 -1.43
N ALA A 260 -18.79 3.54 -1.75
CA ALA A 260 -18.24 2.63 -0.75
C ALA A 260 -17.14 3.35 0.05
N LEU A 261 -16.23 4.06 -0.62
CA LEU A 261 -15.14 4.80 0.03
C LEU A 261 -15.65 5.90 0.96
N VAL A 262 -16.67 6.68 0.55
CA VAL A 262 -17.30 7.72 1.38
C VAL A 262 -17.87 7.13 2.66
N THR A 263 -18.50 5.95 2.57
CA THR A 263 -19.02 5.26 3.76
C THR A 263 -17.89 4.89 4.73
N ARG A 264 -16.73 4.45 4.21
CA ARG A 264 -15.53 4.14 5.02
C ARG A 264 -14.88 5.39 5.63
N LEU A 265 -14.98 6.54 4.97
CA LEU A 265 -14.42 7.81 5.42
C LEU A 265 -15.23 8.47 6.54
N ILE A 266 -16.55 8.23 6.59
CA ILE A 266 -17.47 8.97 7.46
C ILE A 266 -18.04 8.09 8.57
N SER A 267 -18.36 6.83 8.27
CA SER A 267 -19.24 5.99 9.10
C SER A 267 -18.61 4.61 9.39
N ASP A 268 -17.32 4.55 9.67
CA ASP A 268 -16.61 3.31 9.96
C ASP A 268 -15.68 3.43 11.18
N ASP A 269 -15.06 2.32 11.56
CA ASP A 269 -14.02 2.25 12.58
C ASP A 269 -12.92 3.28 12.29
N PRO A 270 -12.41 3.98 13.31
CA PRO A 270 -11.40 5.01 13.12
C PRO A 270 -10.12 4.55 12.41
N LEU A 271 -9.73 3.26 12.52
CA LEU A 271 -8.60 2.70 11.73
C LEU A 271 -8.94 2.62 10.25
N ALA A 272 -10.17 2.21 9.91
CA ALA A 272 -10.65 2.17 8.54
C ALA A 272 -10.77 3.58 7.94
N VAL A 273 -11.25 4.55 8.73
CA VAL A 273 -11.31 5.97 8.33
C VAL A 273 -9.92 6.51 8.00
N LEU A 274 -8.95 6.29 8.90
CA LEU A 274 -7.57 6.72 8.69
C LEU A 274 -6.99 6.11 7.41
N ARG A 275 -7.24 4.82 7.17
CA ARG A 275 -6.73 4.15 5.98
C ARG A 275 -7.43 4.63 4.71
N ALA A 276 -8.76 4.77 4.73
CA ALA A 276 -9.56 5.27 3.63
C ALA A 276 -9.17 6.69 3.24
N PHE A 277 -8.80 7.53 4.22
CA PHE A 277 -8.31 8.88 3.96
C PHE A 277 -7.01 8.87 3.15
N LYS A 278 -6.07 7.95 3.46
CA LYS A 278 -4.86 7.79 2.64
C LYS A 278 -5.19 7.36 1.22
N VAL A 279 -6.13 6.42 1.04
CA VAL A 279 -6.60 5.99 -0.29
C VAL A 279 -7.23 7.16 -1.06
N LEU A 280 -7.99 8.03 -0.38
CA LEU A 280 -8.55 9.25 -0.97
C LEU A 280 -7.46 10.21 -1.46
N CYS A 281 -6.40 10.42 -0.66
CA CYS A 281 -5.26 11.24 -1.09
C CYS A 281 -4.60 10.67 -2.36
N THR A 282 -4.39 9.35 -2.41
CA THR A 282 -3.81 8.70 -3.59
C THR A 282 -4.75 8.82 -4.81
N LEU A 283 -6.05 8.61 -4.62
CA LEU A 283 -7.05 8.80 -5.68
C LEU A 283 -7.07 10.24 -6.22
N ALA A 284 -7.07 11.25 -5.35
CA ALA A 284 -7.03 12.64 -5.78
C ALA A 284 -5.73 12.98 -6.51
N GLN A 285 -4.59 12.44 -6.06
CA GLN A 285 -3.31 12.63 -6.74
C GLN A 285 -3.31 12.02 -8.16
N LYS A 286 -4.01 10.90 -8.37
CA LYS A 286 -4.02 10.19 -9.67
C LYS A 286 -5.18 10.59 -10.59
N CYS A 287 -6.30 11.06 -10.05
CA CYS A 287 -7.50 11.43 -10.81
C CYS A 287 -7.72 12.94 -10.95
N GLY A 288 -6.98 13.78 -10.22
CA GLY A 288 -7.08 15.24 -10.31
C GLY A 288 -8.46 15.78 -9.92
N ASP A 289 -8.91 16.80 -10.64
CA ASP A 289 -10.16 17.55 -10.45
C ASP A 289 -11.45 16.72 -10.63
N PHE A 290 -11.37 15.51 -11.21
CA PHE A 290 -12.52 14.62 -11.39
C PHE A 290 -13.32 14.37 -10.09
N LEU A 291 -12.64 14.35 -8.94
CA LEU A 291 -13.27 14.12 -7.63
C LEU A 291 -13.67 15.42 -6.90
N ARG A 292 -13.38 16.60 -7.45
CA ARG A 292 -13.58 17.92 -6.82
C ARG A 292 -15.00 18.11 -6.29
N GLN A 293 -16.00 18.00 -7.17
CA GLN A 293 -17.39 18.25 -6.81
C GLN A 293 -17.90 17.26 -5.76
N ARG A 294 -17.46 16.00 -5.85
CA ARG A 294 -17.88 14.94 -4.93
C ARG A 294 -17.23 15.09 -3.56
N PHE A 295 -15.93 15.38 -3.53
CA PHE A 295 -15.20 15.64 -2.30
C PHE A 295 -15.78 16.84 -1.55
N SER A 296 -16.03 17.95 -2.26
CA SER A 296 -16.61 19.17 -1.69
C SER A 296 -18.00 18.93 -1.09
N LYS A 297 -18.82 18.09 -1.73
CA LYS A 297 -20.18 17.81 -1.28
C LYS A 297 -20.25 16.77 -0.17
N ASP A 298 -19.56 15.65 -0.32
CA ASP A 298 -19.79 14.45 0.48
C ASP A 298 -18.82 14.34 1.67
N VAL A 299 -17.56 14.75 1.50
CA VAL A 299 -16.47 14.45 2.45
C VAL A 299 -16.02 15.69 3.21
N LEU A 300 -15.75 16.80 2.52
CA LEU A 300 -15.18 18.02 3.11
C LEU A 300 -16.01 18.57 4.29
N PRO A 301 -17.35 18.72 4.21
CA PRO A 301 -18.12 19.26 5.33
C PRO A 301 -18.06 18.36 6.57
N LYS A 302 -18.01 17.04 6.35
CA LYS A 302 -17.95 16.05 7.43
C LYS A 302 -16.57 16.04 8.09
N LEU A 303 -15.49 16.07 7.30
CA LEU A 303 -14.14 16.18 7.83
C LEU A 303 -13.97 17.47 8.65
N THR A 304 -14.41 18.62 8.13
CA THR A 304 -14.32 19.90 8.87
C THR A 304 -15.13 19.86 10.16
N SER A 305 -16.35 19.31 10.14
CA SER A 305 -17.16 19.16 11.36
C SER A 305 -16.50 18.25 12.41
N SER A 306 -15.86 17.17 11.96
CA SER A 306 -15.11 16.26 12.83
C SER A 306 -13.91 16.96 13.45
N LEU A 307 -13.11 17.68 12.66
CA LEU A 307 -11.95 18.44 13.15
C LEU A 307 -12.37 19.52 14.16
N LEU A 308 -13.45 20.26 13.90
CA LEU A 308 -13.99 21.24 14.83
C LEU A 308 -14.46 20.59 16.13
N SER A 309 -15.08 19.41 16.07
CA SER A 309 -15.48 18.68 17.27
C SER A 309 -14.29 18.19 18.10
N GLN A 310 -13.16 17.87 17.45
CA GLN A 310 -11.94 17.37 18.10
C GLN A 310 -10.99 18.48 18.55
N ALA A 311 -11.15 19.70 18.04
CA ALA A 311 -10.34 20.87 18.41
C ALA A 311 -10.29 21.16 19.93
N PRO A 312 -11.41 21.18 20.70
CA PRO A 312 -11.33 21.45 22.14
C PRO A 312 -10.66 20.31 22.93
N ALA A 313 -10.79 19.07 22.45
CA ALA A 313 -10.15 17.91 23.08
C ALA A 313 -8.64 17.89 22.83
N SER A 314 -8.21 18.21 21.61
CA SER A 314 -6.80 18.30 21.24
C SER A 314 -6.09 19.51 21.87
N ALA A 315 -6.77 20.65 22.00
CA ALA A 315 -6.20 21.85 22.63
C ALA A 315 -5.88 21.68 24.13
N ARG A 316 -6.55 20.75 24.81
CA ARG A 316 -6.37 20.47 26.25
C ARG A 316 -5.64 19.16 26.51
N ALA A 317 -5.05 18.57 25.46
CA ALA A 317 -4.55 17.22 25.52
C ALA A 317 -3.12 17.18 26.07
N GLY A 318 -2.89 16.29 27.04
CA GLY A 318 -1.56 16.00 27.56
C GLY A 318 -0.73 15.11 26.63
N PRO A 319 0.54 14.80 26.98
CA PRO A 319 1.47 14.04 26.13
C PRO A 319 0.96 12.64 25.71
N VAL A 320 0.07 12.03 26.52
CA VAL A 320 -0.58 10.75 26.22
C VAL A 320 -1.47 10.82 24.97
N TYR A 321 -2.00 12.01 24.64
CA TYR A 321 -2.87 12.19 23.48
C TYR A 321 -2.21 11.81 22.16
N ASN A 322 -0.89 12.01 22.04
CA ASN A 322 -0.11 11.67 20.85
C ASN A 322 -0.16 10.17 20.50
N HIS A 323 -0.45 9.31 21.48
CA HIS A 323 -0.57 7.88 21.28
C HIS A 323 -2.00 7.44 20.92
N THR A 324 -2.98 8.34 21.02
CA THR A 324 -4.39 8.05 20.75
C THR A 324 -4.66 7.95 19.25
N LEU A 325 -5.69 7.18 18.89
CA LEU A 325 -6.15 7.08 17.52
C LEU A 325 -6.74 8.42 17.04
N ALA A 326 -7.45 9.14 17.92
CA ALA A 326 -7.99 10.47 17.61
C ALA A 326 -6.90 11.44 17.13
N PHE A 327 -5.76 11.49 17.83
CA PHE A 327 -4.60 12.29 17.39
C PHE A 327 -4.08 11.84 16.03
N LYS A 328 -3.88 10.54 15.81
CA LYS A 328 -3.37 10.00 14.52
C LYS A 328 -4.29 10.33 13.35
N LEU A 329 -5.61 10.29 13.57
CA LEU A 329 -6.61 10.66 12.57
C LEU A 329 -6.59 12.16 12.30
N GLN A 330 -6.61 12.99 13.34
CA GLN A 330 -6.53 14.44 13.21
C GLN A 330 -5.25 14.87 12.48
N LEU A 331 -4.10 14.29 12.85
CA LEU A 331 -2.81 14.55 12.23
C LEU A 331 -2.83 14.18 10.75
N ALA A 332 -3.33 12.99 10.41
CA ALA A 332 -3.39 12.54 9.01
C ALA A 332 -4.29 13.45 8.16
N VAL A 333 -5.46 13.84 8.68
CA VAL A 333 -6.36 14.76 7.96
C VAL A 333 -5.70 16.12 7.77
N LEU A 334 -5.11 16.71 8.82
CA LEU A 334 -4.48 18.03 8.73
C LEU A 334 -3.26 18.04 7.80
N GLN A 335 -2.45 16.98 7.80
CA GLN A 335 -1.32 16.85 6.88
C GLN A 335 -1.76 16.62 5.42
N GLY A 336 -2.83 15.86 5.20
CA GLY A 336 -3.29 15.51 3.86
C GLY A 336 -4.18 16.57 3.21
N LEU A 337 -5.00 17.29 3.99
CA LEU A 337 -6.07 18.14 3.47
C LEU A 337 -5.56 19.27 2.55
N GLY A 338 -4.42 19.89 2.89
CA GLY A 338 -3.82 20.93 2.05
C GLY A 338 -3.44 20.40 0.67
N SER A 339 -2.67 19.30 0.63
CA SER A 339 -2.30 18.65 -0.63
C SER A 339 -3.51 18.11 -1.40
N LEU A 340 -4.54 17.65 -0.70
CA LEU A 340 -5.78 17.15 -1.29
C LEU A 340 -6.53 18.28 -2.00
N CYS A 341 -6.70 19.43 -1.34
CA CYS A 341 -7.34 20.60 -1.94
C CYS A 341 -6.58 21.15 -3.15
N GLU A 342 -5.24 21.12 -3.11
CA GLU A 342 -4.39 21.52 -4.25
C GLU A 342 -4.58 20.57 -5.44
N LYS A 343 -4.57 19.24 -5.22
CA LYS A 343 -4.74 18.25 -6.31
C LYS A 343 -6.15 18.22 -6.90
N LEU A 344 -7.15 18.61 -6.13
CA LEU A 344 -8.54 18.72 -6.59
C LEU A 344 -8.87 20.11 -7.17
N ASP A 345 -7.89 21.00 -7.26
CA ASP A 345 -8.04 22.37 -7.74
C ASP A 345 -9.17 23.15 -7.04
N MET A 346 -9.23 23.06 -5.71
CA MET A 346 -10.29 23.70 -4.90
C MET A 346 -10.08 25.22 -4.74
N GLY A 347 -9.05 25.80 -5.37
CA GLY A 347 -8.70 27.22 -5.26
C GLY A 347 -9.47 28.16 -6.18
N GLU A 348 -10.17 27.62 -7.19
CA GLU A 348 -10.99 28.39 -8.15
C GLU A 348 -12.46 28.55 -7.77
#